data_AF-A0AAV0XDV2-F1
#
_entry.id   AF-A0AAV0XDV2-F1
#
_cell.length_a   1.000
_cell.length_b   1.000
_cell.length_c   1.000
_cell.angle_alpha   90.00
_cell.angle_beta   90.00
_cell.angle_gamma   90.00
#
_symmetry.space_group_name_H-M   'P 1'
#
loop_
_entity.id
_entity.type
_entity.pdbx_description
1 polymer ?
#
loop_
_entity_poly.entity_id
_entity_poly.type
_entity_poly.pdbx_seq_one_letter_code
_entity_poly.pdbx_strand_id
1 'polypeptide(L)'
;MTLSETPKWEKIENTILYLNNNGVETLSDNIFEQYMYLKNFLEVKLASEEWKSINSVEEKWIIFFKETENHERKCQLLKLCEYLFAIPAHNATMERVFSLMSAQWTDERNRLLPETMESILQCQVNY
;
A
#
# COMPACT_ATOMS: atom_id res chain seq x y z
N MET A 1 2.70 7.94 -1.80
CA MET A 1 2.56 9.12 -2.69
C MET A 1 1.26 9.83 -2.33
N THR A 2 1.33 11.05 -1.78
CA THR A 2 0.16 11.76 -1.21
C THR A 2 -0.70 12.51 -2.22
N LEU A 3 -0.21 12.69 -3.46
CA LEU A 3 -0.86 13.45 -4.53
C LEU A 3 -1.21 14.91 -4.19
N SER A 4 -0.63 15.45 -3.12
CA SER A 4 -0.68 16.89 -2.78
C SER A 4 0.31 17.71 -3.61
N GLU A 5 1.29 17.03 -4.20
CA GLU A 5 2.21 17.55 -5.21
C GLU A 5 2.40 16.47 -6.28
N THR A 6 2.86 16.87 -7.47
CA THR A 6 3.24 15.91 -8.50
C THR A 6 4.48 15.13 -8.05
N PRO A 7 4.41 13.80 -7.88
CA PRO A 7 5.55 13.01 -7.46
C PRO A 7 6.64 13.06 -8.54
N LYS A 8 7.91 13.16 -8.11
CA LYS A 8 9.05 13.06 -9.04
C LYS A 8 9.18 11.63 -9.55
N TRP A 9 9.42 11.49 -10.86
CA TRP A 9 9.65 10.18 -11.49
C TRP A 9 10.70 9.34 -10.76
N GLU A 10 11.84 9.94 -10.40
CA GLU A 10 12.93 9.26 -9.67
C GLU A 10 12.46 8.54 -8.40
N LYS A 11 11.49 9.11 -7.66
CA LYS A 11 10.94 8.44 -6.46
C LYS A 11 10.12 7.21 -6.82
N ILE A 12 9.38 7.26 -7.92
CA ILE A 12 8.57 6.14 -8.40
C ILE A 12 9.50 5.04 -8.92
N GLU A 13 10.49 5.40 -9.71
CA GLU A 13 11.53 4.49 -10.22
C GLU A 13 12.27 3.77 -9.09
N ASN A 14 12.72 4.49 -8.06
CA ASN A 14 13.35 3.89 -6.88
C ASN A 14 12.42 2.93 -6.13
N THR A 15 11.11 3.25 -6.08
CA THR A 15 10.11 2.36 -5.46
C THR A 15 9.92 1.09 -6.29
N ILE A 16 9.87 1.20 -7.62
CA ILE A 16 9.79 0.06 -8.53
C ILE A 16 11.02 -0.85 -8.36
N LEU A 17 12.22 -0.27 -8.34
CA LEU A 17 13.47 -1.01 -8.13
C LEU A 17 13.47 -1.73 -6.78
N TYR A 18 13.04 -1.06 -5.72
CA TYR A 18 12.88 -1.67 -4.40
C TYR A 18 11.92 -2.87 -4.42
N LEU A 19 10.74 -2.71 -5.02
CA LEU A 19 9.74 -3.77 -5.09
C LEU A 19 10.23 -4.98 -5.89
N ASN A 20 10.85 -4.73 -7.06
CA ASN A 20 11.45 -5.78 -7.88
C ASN A 20 12.54 -6.56 -7.13
N ASN A 21 13.39 -5.87 -6.38
CA ASN A 21 14.43 -6.50 -5.56
C ASN A 21 13.86 -7.36 -4.41
N ASN A 22 12.63 -7.08 -3.97
CA ASN A 22 11.94 -7.83 -2.92
C ASN A 22 10.99 -8.91 -3.49
N GLY A 23 11.14 -9.27 -4.77
CA GLY A 23 10.38 -10.36 -5.39
C GLY A 23 8.94 -10.01 -5.76
N VAL A 24 8.59 -8.71 -5.78
CA VAL A 24 7.32 -8.25 -6.33
C VAL A 24 7.45 -8.17 -7.85
N GLU A 25 7.34 -9.33 -8.52
CA GLU A 25 7.13 -9.37 -9.96
C GLU A 25 5.82 -8.64 -10.27
N THR A 26 5.83 -7.56 -11.05
CA THR A 26 4.73 -7.18 -11.99
C THR A 26 4.76 -5.77 -12.57
N LEU A 27 5.78 -4.93 -12.33
CA LEU A 27 5.78 -3.56 -12.88
C LEU A 27 6.39 -3.57 -14.30
N SER A 28 5.53 -3.52 -15.33
CA SER A 28 5.93 -3.56 -16.74
C SER A 28 6.44 -2.22 -17.28
N ASP A 29 7.03 -2.25 -18.49
CA ASP A 29 7.66 -1.11 -19.19
C ASP A 29 6.74 0.13 -19.37
N ASN A 30 5.42 -0.03 -19.35
CA ASN A 30 4.46 1.06 -19.54
C ASN A 30 4.19 1.93 -18.29
N ILE A 31 4.83 1.66 -17.13
CA ILE A 31 4.59 2.45 -15.91
C ILE A 31 5.01 3.93 -16.06
N PHE A 32 6.01 4.23 -16.89
CA PHE A 32 6.40 5.61 -17.19
C PHE A 32 5.30 6.38 -17.93
N GLU A 33 4.63 5.74 -18.89
CA GLU A 33 3.52 6.33 -19.64
C GLU A 33 2.34 6.61 -18.70
N GLN A 34 2.01 5.64 -17.84
CA GLN A 34 0.97 5.81 -16.81
C GLN A 34 1.31 6.95 -15.84
N TYR A 35 2.58 7.07 -15.45
CA TYR A 35 3.05 8.20 -14.67
C TYR A 35 2.86 9.54 -15.40
N MET A 36 3.12 9.60 -16.71
CA MET A 36 2.88 10.83 -17.49
C MET A 36 1.39 11.20 -17.52
N TYR A 37 0.49 10.21 -17.62
CA TYR A 37 -0.95 10.45 -17.48
C TYR A 37 -1.31 10.99 -16.09
N LEU A 38 -0.76 10.39 -15.02
CA LEU A 38 -0.95 10.87 -13.66
C LEU A 38 -0.43 12.31 -13.49
N LYS A 39 0.75 12.61 -14.04
CA LYS A 39 1.34 13.95 -13.99
C LYS A 39 0.42 14.98 -14.65
N ASN A 40 -0.04 14.72 -15.87
CA ASN A 40 -0.95 15.62 -16.58
C ASN A 40 -2.28 15.80 -15.83
N PHE A 41 -2.80 14.72 -15.24
CA PHE A 41 -3.99 14.78 -14.40
C PHE A 41 -3.79 15.70 -13.18
N LEU A 42 -2.67 15.57 -12.48
CA LEU A 42 -2.36 16.37 -11.31
C LEU A 42 -2.09 17.84 -11.65
N GLU A 43 -1.49 18.14 -12.80
CA GLU A 43 -1.27 19.52 -13.27
C GLU A 43 -2.59 20.29 -13.38
N VAL A 44 -3.67 19.62 -13.80
CA VAL A 44 -5.01 20.21 -13.85
C VAL A 44 -5.65 20.28 -12.46
N LYS A 45 -5.59 19.19 -11.69
CA LYS A 45 -6.32 19.08 -10.42
C LYS A 45 -5.70 19.92 -9.30
N LEU A 46 -4.37 20.05 -9.24
CA LEU A 46 -3.67 20.81 -8.20
C LEU A 46 -4.02 22.31 -8.19
N ALA A 47 -4.55 22.84 -9.30
CA ALA A 47 -5.04 24.21 -9.37
C ALA A 47 -6.41 24.39 -8.69
N SER A 48 -7.20 23.33 -8.55
CA SER A 48 -8.56 23.37 -7.97
C SER A 48 -8.54 23.47 -6.44
N GLU A 49 -9.36 24.36 -5.88
CA GLU A 49 -9.59 24.44 -4.43
C GLU A 49 -10.24 23.16 -3.88
N GLU A 50 -11.11 22.53 -4.67
CA GLU A 50 -11.74 21.27 -4.32
C GLU A 50 -10.69 20.17 -4.10
N TRP A 51 -9.68 20.07 -4.97
CA TRP A 51 -8.60 19.09 -4.84
C TRP A 51 -7.75 19.32 -3.59
N LYS A 52 -7.50 20.59 -3.26
CA LYS A 52 -6.74 20.96 -2.06
C LYS A 52 -7.51 20.68 -0.77
N SER A 53 -8.85 20.70 -0.82
CA SER A 53 -9.68 20.39 0.34
C SER A 53 -9.70 18.90 0.73
N ILE A 54 -9.30 18.02 -0.19
CA ILE A 54 -9.23 16.56 0.06
C ILE A 54 -7.98 16.25 0.88
N ASN A 55 -8.19 15.76 2.10
CA ASN A 55 -7.11 15.41 3.03
C ASN A 55 -6.68 13.94 2.94
N SER A 56 -7.58 13.03 2.57
CA SER A 56 -7.26 11.61 2.43
C SER A 56 -6.47 11.35 1.15
N VAL A 57 -5.38 10.60 1.28
CA VAL A 57 -4.55 10.18 0.15
C VAL A 57 -5.29 9.13 -0.67
N GLU A 58 -6.00 8.24 0.00
CA GLU A 58 -6.82 7.17 -0.58
C GLU A 58 -7.91 7.76 -1.48
N GLU A 59 -8.61 8.80 -1.02
CA GLU A 59 -9.63 9.51 -1.79
C GLU A 59 -9.07 10.09 -3.09
N LYS A 60 -7.87 10.71 -3.05
CA LYS A 60 -7.21 11.26 -4.25
C LYS A 60 -6.88 10.17 -5.27
N TRP A 61 -6.38 9.03 -4.82
CA TRP A 61 -6.10 7.89 -5.70
C TRP A 61 -7.38 7.30 -6.28
N ILE A 62 -8.44 7.17 -5.47
CA ILE A 62 -9.76 6.71 -5.93
C ILE A 62 -10.30 7.62 -7.04
N ILE A 63 -10.19 8.94 -6.88
CA ILE A 63 -10.63 9.90 -7.92
C ILE A 63 -9.82 9.71 -9.21
N PHE A 64 -8.49 9.64 -9.12
CA PHE A 64 -7.64 9.39 -10.30
C PHE A 64 -8.03 8.10 -11.03
N PHE A 65 -8.24 7.00 -10.28
CA PHE A 65 -8.60 5.71 -10.87
C PHE A 65 -10.03 5.67 -11.42
N LYS A 66 -10.96 6.47 -10.88
CA LYS A 66 -12.32 6.60 -11.39
C LYS A 66 -12.38 7.46 -12.66
N GLU A 67 -11.66 8.59 -12.68
CA GLU A 67 -11.64 9.51 -13.84
C GLU A 67 -10.79 8.97 -15.00
N THR A 68 -9.87 8.05 -14.73
CA THR A 68 -9.09 7.37 -15.78
C THR A 68 -9.87 6.15 -16.29
N GLU A 69 -10.63 6.33 -17.38
CA GLU A 69 -11.46 5.26 -17.96
C GLU A 69 -10.63 4.10 -18.52
N ASN A 70 -9.56 4.39 -19.27
CA ASN A 70 -8.73 3.37 -19.90
C ASN A 70 -7.87 2.64 -18.85
N HIS A 71 -8.09 1.33 -18.71
CA HIS A 71 -7.35 0.48 -17.78
C HIS A 71 -5.83 0.47 -18.04
N GLU A 72 -5.39 0.48 -19.29
CA GLU A 72 -3.96 0.49 -19.65
C GLU A 72 -3.24 1.75 -19.18
N ARG A 73 -3.96 2.84 -18.91
CA ARG A 73 -3.40 4.09 -18.38
C ARG A 73 -3.21 4.08 -16.86
N LYS A 74 -3.74 3.07 -16.16
CA LYS A 74 -3.72 3.00 -14.69
C LYS A 74 -3.28 1.67 -14.10
N CYS A 75 -3.20 0.59 -14.87
CA CYS A 75 -3.06 -0.76 -14.33
C CYS A 75 -1.77 -0.99 -13.51
N GLN A 76 -0.64 -0.40 -13.89
CA GLN A 76 0.62 -0.52 -13.13
C GLN A 76 0.63 0.39 -11.91
N LEU A 77 0.13 1.61 -12.04
CA LEU A 77 -0.04 2.50 -10.90
C LEU A 77 -1.02 1.93 -9.87
N LEU A 78 -2.06 1.22 -10.32
CA LEU A 78 -3.00 0.53 -9.44
C LEU A 78 -2.30 -0.56 -8.64
N LYS A 79 -1.56 -1.47 -9.30
CA LYS A 79 -0.76 -2.49 -8.61
C LYS A 79 0.21 -1.88 -7.61
N LEU A 80 0.92 -0.82 -8.00
CA LEU A 80 1.82 -0.10 -7.11
C LEU A 80 1.09 0.43 -5.87
N CYS A 81 -0.10 1.01 -6.05
CA CYS A 81 -0.92 1.49 -4.95
C CYS A 81 -1.43 0.36 -4.07
N GLU A 82 -1.88 -0.76 -4.63
CA GLU A 82 -2.31 -1.95 -3.88
C GLU A 82 -1.22 -2.42 -2.93
N TYR A 83 0.03 -2.51 -3.41
CA TYR A 83 1.17 -2.85 -2.56
C TYR A 83 1.44 -1.80 -1.49
N LEU A 84 1.46 -0.52 -1.85
CA LEU A 84 1.74 0.57 -0.91
C LEU A 84 0.69 0.66 0.21
N PHE A 85 -0.59 0.45 -0.11
CA PHE A 85 -1.69 0.52 0.86
C PHE A 85 -1.89 -0.79 1.64
N ALA A 86 -1.33 -1.91 1.18
CA ALA A 86 -1.30 -3.15 1.95
C ALA A 86 -0.29 -3.11 3.12
N ILE A 87 0.67 -2.17 3.10
CA ILE A 87 1.64 -1.99 4.18
C ILE A 87 0.96 -1.23 5.33
N PRO A 88 0.85 -1.83 6.54
CA PRO A 88 0.28 -1.13 7.69
C PRO A 88 1.10 0.11 8.04
N ALA A 89 0.42 1.22 8.30
CA ALA A 89 1.08 2.49 8.66
C ALA A 89 1.71 2.46 10.07
N HIS A 90 1.31 1.51 10.92
CA HIS A 90 1.74 1.42 12.31
C HIS A 90 1.78 -0.03 12.79
N ASN A 91 2.57 -0.27 13.83
CA ASN A 91 2.82 -1.61 14.36
C ASN A 91 1.67 -2.15 15.23
N ALA A 92 0.58 -1.41 15.46
CA ALA A 92 -0.49 -1.82 16.36
C ALA A 92 -1.10 -3.20 16.01
N THR A 93 -1.19 -3.53 14.72
CA THR A 93 -1.60 -4.88 14.28
C THR A 93 -0.64 -5.95 14.79
N MET A 94 0.67 -5.73 14.68
CA MET A 94 1.69 -6.66 15.20
C MET A 94 1.72 -6.68 16.73
N GLU A 95 1.55 -5.54 17.39
CA GLU A 95 1.45 -5.47 18.86
C GLU A 95 0.25 -6.24 19.39
N ARG A 96 -0.87 -6.25 18.64
CA ARG A 96 -2.03 -7.09 18.96
C ARG A 96 -1.69 -8.58 18.84
N VAL A 97 -0.97 -8.99 17.79
CA VAL A 97 -0.48 -10.37 17.65
C VAL A 97 0.42 -10.76 18.83
N PHE A 98 1.36 -9.89 19.22
CA PHE A 98 2.21 -10.14 20.38
C PHE A 98 1.42 -10.22 21.69
N SER A 99 0.41 -9.38 21.86
CA SER A 99 -0.45 -9.42 23.05
C SER A 99 -1.23 -10.73 23.14
N LEU A 100 -1.80 -11.20 22.03
CA LEU A 100 -2.44 -12.52 21.96
C LEU A 100 -1.44 -13.63 22.24
N MET A 101 -0.22 -13.47 21.74
CA MET A 101 0.85 -14.43 21.94
C MET A 101 1.22 -14.57 23.41
N SER A 102 1.53 -13.47 24.08
CA SER A 102 1.87 -13.44 25.50
C SER A 102 0.74 -13.88 26.42
N ALA A 103 -0.53 -13.76 25.98
CA ALA A 103 -1.66 -14.24 26.77
C ALA A 103 -1.79 -15.78 26.78
N GLN A 104 -1.36 -16.46 25.70
CA GLN A 104 -1.48 -17.92 25.56
C GLN A 104 -0.18 -18.66 25.85
N TRP A 105 0.97 -18.02 25.59
CA TRP A 105 2.29 -18.60 25.77
C TRP A 105 3.01 -17.88 26.90
N THR A 106 2.95 -18.48 28.10
CA THR A 106 3.65 -17.99 29.30
C THR A 106 4.54 -19.10 29.85
N ASP A 107 5.60 -18.73 30.58
CA ASP A 107 6.52 -19.71 31.18
C ASP A 107 5.85 -20.63 32.21
N GLU A 108 4.73 -20.18 32.80
CA GLU A 108 3.98 -20.86 33.86
C GLU A 108 2.79 -21.68 33.31
N ARG A 109 2.14 -21.21 32.24
CA ARG A 109 0.99 -21.86 31.61
C ARG A 109 1.28 -22.16 30.13
N ASN A 110 1.14 -23.45 29.81
CA ASN A 110 1.16 -24.02 28.46
C ASN A 110 2.51 -23.91 27.74
N ARG A 111 3.33 -24.96 27.88
CA ARG A 111 4.52 -25.23 27.05
C ARG A 111 4.09 -25.65 25.64
N LEU A 112 3.35 -24.78 24.95
CA LEU A 112 2.99 -25.02 23.56
C LEU A 112 4.27 -25.03 22.73
N LEU A 113 4.29 -25.94 21.76
CA LEU A 113 5.30 -25.90 20.74
C LEU A 113 5.08 -24.63 19.88
N PRO A 114 6.15 -23.98 19.41
CA PRO A 114 6.04 -22.77 18.59
C PRO A 114 5.06 -22.91 17.42
N GLU A 115 5.01 -24.08 16.76
CA GLU A 115 4.14 -24.38 15.63
C GLU A 115 2.65 -24.41 16.02
N THR A 116 2.36 -24.91 17.22
CA THR A 116 0.99 -24.90 17.77
C THR A 116 0.57 -23.48 18.08
N MET A 117 1.50 -22.68 18.60
CA MET A 117 1.24 -21.29 18.92
C MET A 117 1.00 -20.45 17.65
N GLU A 118 1.81 -20.66 16.62
CA GLU A 118 1.61 -20.05 15.30
C GLU A 118 0.24 -20.38 14.72
N SER A 119 -0.16 -21.65 14.78
CA SER A 119 -1.47 -22.11 14.29
C SER A 119 -2.63 -21.42 15.03
N ILE A 120 -2.54 -21.28 16.36
CA ILE A 120 -3.55 -20.57 17.17
C ILE A 120 -3.62 -19.10 16.76
N LEU A 121 -2.47 -18.43 16.62
CA LEU A 121 -2.43 -17.02 16.21
C LEU A 121 -3.02 -16.83 14.81
N GLN A 122 -2.69 -17.69 13.86
CA GLN A 122 -3.29 -17.66 12.51
C GLN A 122 -4.81 -17.80 12.59
N CYS A 123 -5.33 -18.72 13.40
CA CYS A 123 -6.78 -18.85 13.62
C CYS A 123 -7.42 -17.65 14.31
N GLN A 124 -6.72 -16.91 15.17
CA GLN A 124 -7.30 -15.75 15.87
C GLN A 124 -7.19 -14.45 15.07
N VAL A 125 -6.19 -14.33 14.21
CA VAL A 125 -5.91 -13.11 13.44
C VAL A 125 -6.63 -13.13 12.09
N ASN A 126 -6.84 -14.32 11.50
CA ASN A 126 -7.45 -14.48 10.16
C ASN A 126 -8.95 -14.82 10.17
N TYR A 127 -9.61 -14.84 11.33
CA TYR A 127 -11.04 -15.17 11.49
C TYR A 127 -11.89 -13.91 11.61
#